data_AF-A0A6V8SLK7-F1
#
_entry.id   AF-A0A6V8SLK7-F1
#
_cell.length_a   1.000
_cell.length_b   1.000
_cell.length_c   1.000
_cell.angle_alpha   90.00
_cell.angle_beta   90.00
_cell.angle_gamma   90.00
#
_symmetry.space_group_name_H-M   'P 1'
#
loop_
_entity.id
_entity.type
_entity.pdbx_description
1 polymer ?
#
loop_
_entity_poly.entity_id
_entity_poly.type
_entity_poly.pdbx_seq_one_letter_code
_entity_poly.pdbx_strand_id
1 'polypeptide(L)'
;MKITFPHMGNVYLAAKALFDGLGIDYVIPNQSSKSSLEIGALHSPEEICLPFKIMIGNYIEAIEQGADTVIITGSCGPCRFGEYCEMQMNLLKKLGHDLDFIVIDAPKEIGIKELFARLSKISSVSEKNAFEKIRVLYDALRVVKLVDEVEAKAHYLAGFEEETGTCKKLLHKCKAEALRTSNPSQMIKLLLDYKKQLDNVPIDDKKNPIKIAIIGEIYTVIEPFSNLYIEDKLMDYGVSTIRRLTPSWWVKNTALVPTKLNSLDIRKGSKEYLPLYIGGHARECIGEAVLAYEDGCDGAIQIFPMGCMPEIVSKAILPKISSDKDFPIMSLVVDEMTGEAGYVTRIEAFVDLLERRKMRCTTLA
;
A
#
# COMPACT_ATOMS: atom_id res chain seq x y z
N MET A 1 19.90 -2.26 -20.08
CA MET A 1 18.68 -1.84 -19.38
C MET A 1 18.17 -3.02 -18.59
N LYS A 2 18.38 -2.96 -17.28
CA LYS A 2 17.84 -3.88 -16.29
C LYS A 2 17.09 -3.04 -15.26
N ILE A 3 15.77 -3.14 -15.29
CA ILE A 3 14.86 -2.24 -14.57
C ILE A 3 14.68 -2.69 -13.12
N THR A 4 14.61 -1.75 -12.18
CA THR A 4 14.12 -1.99 -10.81
C THR A 4 13.03 -0.99 -10.44
N PHE A 5 12.33 -1.27 -9.35
CA PHE A 5 11.25 -0.48 -8.76
C PHE A 5 11.22 -0.76 -7.24
N PRO A 6 10.79 0.20 -6.42
CA PRO A 6 10.72 -0.01 -4.98
C PRO A 6 9.54 -0.91 -4.61
N HIS A 7 9.61 -1.54 -3.43
CA HIS A 7 8.41 -2.15 -2.83
C HIS A 7 7.44 -1.07 -2.39
N MET A 8 6.18 -1.24 -2.78
CA MET A 8 5.04 -0.36 -2.47
C MET A 8 3.79 -1.23 -2.32
N GLY A 9 3.77 -2.11 -1.34
CA GLY A 9 2.74 -3.15 -1.22
C GLY A 9 2.77 -4.10 -2.43
N ASN A 10 1.62 -4.45 -3.00
CA ASN A 10 1.55 -5.46 -4.07
C ASN A 10 2.01 -4.98 -5.47
N VAL A 11 2.56 -3.76 -5.61
CA VAL A 11 3.00 -3.21 -6.90
C VAL A 11 4.06 -4.09 -7.58
N TYR A 12 4.93 -4.75 -6.80
CA TYR A 12 5.99 -5.59 -7.36
C TYR A 12 5.47 -6.76 -8.22
N LEU A 13 4.28 -7.30 -7.91
CA LEU A 13 3.66 -8.36 -8.71
C LEU A 13 3.12 -7.83 -10.05
N ALA A 14 2.58 -6.61 -10.04
CA ALA A 14 2.12 -5.95 -11.25
C ALA A 14 3.28 -5.55 -12.16
N ALA A 15 4.35 -5.03 -11.57
CA ALA A 15 5.59 -4.72 -12.27
C ALA A 15 6.23 -5.98 -12.86
N LYS A 16 6.28 -7.08 -12.08
CA LYS A 16 6.68 -8.40 -12.58
C LYS A 16 5.87 -8.85 -13.80
N ALA A 17 4.54 -8.83 -13.70
CA ALA A 17 3.68 -9.17 -14.82
C ALA A 17 3.92 -8.26 -16.04
N LEU A 18 4.10 -6.96 -15.81
CA LEU A 18 4.41 -6.01 -16.89
C LEU A 18 5.72 -6.38 -17.60
N PHE A 19 6.82 -6.57 -16.87
CA PHE A 19 8.14 -6.79 -17.48
C PHE A 19 8.33 -8.20 -18.04
N ASP A 20 7.82 -9.24 -17.37
CA ASP A 20 7.74 -10.60 -17.94
C ASP A 20 6.93 -10.57 -19.25
N GLY A 21 5.79 -9.87 -19.22
CA GLY A 21 4.93 -9.72 -20.36
C GLY A 21 5.56 -8.88 -21.48
N LEU A 22 6.45 -7.92 -21.18
CA LEU A 22 7.14 -7.12 -22.20
C LEU A 22 8.43 -7.79 -22.71
N GLY A 23 8.93 -8.81 -22.02
CA GLY A 23 10.24 -9.41 -22.30
C GLY A 23 11.39 -8.47 -21.97
N ILE A 24 11.26 -7.66 -20.92
CA ILE A 24 12.29 -6.72 -20.48
C ILE A 24 12.93 -7.27 -19.20
N ASP A 25 14.25 -7.22 -19.09
CA ASP A 25 14.97 -7.64 -17.89
C ASP A 25 14.71 -6.68 -16.72
N TYR A 26 14.49 -7.26 -15.54
CA TYR A 26 14.26 -6.51 -14.32
C TYR A 26 14.86 -7.20 -13.09
N VAL A 27 14.94 -6.45 -12.00
CA VAL A 27 15.28 -6.91 -10.65
C VAL A 27 14.13 -6.52 -9.74
N ILE A 28 13.59 -7.50 -9.01
CA ILE A 28 12.75 -7.22 -7.85
C ILE A 28 13.71 -7.19 -6.65
N PRO A 29 13.81 -6.07 -5.92
CA PRO A 29 14.63 -6.03 -4.71
C PRO A 29 14.13 -7.05 -3.69
N ASN A 30 14.98 -7.40 -2.72
CA ASN A 30 14.54 -8.29 -1.65
C ASN A 30 13.34 -7.66 -0.92
N GLN A 31 12.47 -8.50 -0.35
CA GLN A 31 11.37 -7.99 0.47
C GLN A 31 11.94 -7.08 1.55
N SER A 32 11.30 -5.92 1.72
CA SER A 32 11.75 -4.90 2.66
C SER A 32 12.00 -5.52 4.04
N SER A 33 13.18 -5.24 4.59
CA SER A 33 13.66 -5.87 5.80
C SER A 33 14.38 -4.85 6.68
N LYS A 34 14.73 -5.26 7.90
CA LYS A 34 15.57 -4.46 8.79
C LYS A 34 16.90 -4.08 8.12
N SER A 35 17.50 -5.01 7.36
CA SER A 35 18.73 -4.76 6.61
C SER A 35 18.53 -3.67 5.55
N SER A 36 17.45 -3.78 4.75
CA SER A 36 17.12 -2.80 3.72
C SER A 36 16.91 -1.40 4.34
N LEU A 37 16.23 -1.35 5.48
CA LEU A 37 16.01 -0.11 6.23
C LEU A 37 17.30 0.48 6.82
N GLU A 38 18.19 -0.34 7.37
CA GLU A 38 19.49 0.10 7.91
C GLU A 38 20.36 0.72 6.81
N ILE A 39 20.43 0.08 5.64
CA ILE A 39 21.10 0.61 4.44
C ILE A 39 20.47 1.96 4.03
N GLY A 40 19.14 1.99 3.96
CA GLY A 40 18.39 3.19 3.63
C GLY A 40 18.63 4.36 4.58
N ALA A 41 18.56 4.09 5.88
CA ALA A 41 18.74 5.09 6.94
C ALA A 41 20.17 5.63 6.99
N LEU A 42 21.19 4.79 6.72
CA LEU A 42 22.59 5.20 6.68
C LEU A 42 22.86 6.32 5.66
N HIS A 43 22.18 6.28 4.51
CA HIS A 43 22.42 7.20 3.40
C HIS A 43 21.40 8.34 3.30
N SER A 44 20.24 8.20 3.94
CA SER A 44 19.16 9.16 3.83
C SER A 44 19.28 10.30 4.84
N PRO A 45 18.71 11.49 4.56
CA PRO A 45 18.58 12.55 5.56
C PRO A 45 17.81 12.05 6.79
N GLU A 46 18.25 12.40 8.00
CA GLU A 46 17.65 11.91 9.25
C GLU A 46 16.14 12.17 9.33
N GLU A 47 15.72 13.41 9.04
CA GLU A 47 14.32 13.82 9.11
C GLU A 47 13.45 13.33 7.93
N ILE A 48 13.98 12.52 7.01
CA ILE A 48 13.17 11.97 5.91
C ILE A 48 12.30 10.82 6.36
N CYS A 49 11.04 10.83 5.91
CA CYS A 49 10.08 9.85 6.36
C CYS A 49 10.47 8.44 5.89
N LEU A 50 10.05 7.46 6.70
CA LEU A 50 10.37 6.04 6.57
C LEU A 50 10.25 5.47 5.13
N PRO A 51 9.23 5.81 4.31
CA PRO A 51 9.13 5.31 2.94
C PRO A 51 10.36 5.62 2.08
N PHE A 52 10.94 6.82 2.22
CA PHE A 52 12.13 7.18 1.46
C PHE A 52 13.32 6.28 1.82
N LYS A 53 13.53 6.05 3.12
CA LYS A 53 14.62 5.21 3.62
C LYS A 53 14.49 3.78 3.10
N ILE A 54 13.29 3.19 3.19
CA ILE A 54 13.03 1.83 2.66
C ILE A 54 13.27 1.77 1.14
N MET A 55 12.80 2.77 0.38
CA MET A 55 13.03 2.83 -1.07
C MET A 55 14.52 2.88 -1.42
N ILE A 56 15.33 3.68 -0.72
CA ILE A 56 16.79 3.72 -0.93
C ILE A 56 17.43 2.36 -0.68
N GLY A 57 17.04 1.68 0.41
CA GLY A 57 17.48 0.31 0.68
C GLY A 57 17.16 -0.66 -0.46
N ASN A 58 15.92 -0.64 -0.93
CA ASN A 58 15.50 -1.45 -2.07
C ASN A 58 16.31 -1.15 -3.34
N TYR A 59 16.60 0.13 -3.62
CA TYR A 59 17.40 0.49 -4.79
C TYR A 59 18.82 -0.05 -4.69
N ILE A 60 19.48 0.12 -3.54
CA ILE A 60 20.86 -0.37 -3.36
C ILE A 60 20.94 -1.89 -3.52
N GLU A 61 20.02 -2.65 -2.91
CA GLU A 61 19.94 -4.11 -3.10
C GLU A 61 19.71 -4.51 -4.55
N ALA A 62 18.93 -3.73 -5.30
CA ALA A 62 18.69 -4.00 -6.71
C ALA A 62 19.89 -3.64 -7.61
N ILE A 63 20.63 -2.59 -7.26
CA ILE A 63 21.87 -2.18 -7.93
C ILE A 63 22.94 -3.27 -7.79
N GLU A 64 23.07 -3.85 -6.59
CA GLU A 64 23.99 -4.98 -6.34
C GLU A 64 23.65 -6.21 -7.20
N GLN A 65 22.38 -6.36 -7.58
CA GLN A 65 21.91 -7.40 -8.51
C GLN A 65 21.99 -6.97 -9.99
N GLY A 66 22.59 -5.82 -10.28
CA GLY A 66 22.88 -5.31 -11.61
C GLY A 66 21.77 -4.46 -12.24
N ALA A 67 20.84 -3.91 -11.46
CA ALA A 67 19.87 -2.95 -11.99
C ALA A 67 20.57 -1.64 -12.41
N ASP A 68 20.23 -1.12 -13.59
CA ASP A 68 20.80 0.11 -14.17
C ASP A 68 19.74 1.23 -14.33
N THR A 69 18.45 0.90 -14.15
CA THR A 69 17.32 1.79 -14.41
C THR A 69 16.29 1.67 -13.29
N VAL A 70 15.81 2.79 -12.73
CA VAL A 70 14.73 2.83 -11.72
C VAL A 70 13.45 3.37 -12.34
N ILE A 71 12.32 2.67 -12.11
CA ILE A 71 10.97 3.19 -12.38
C ILE A 71 10.28 3.56 -11.07
N ILE A 72 9.73 4.77 -11.04
CA ILE A 72 8.95 5.27 -9.92
C ILE A 72 7.86 6.23 -10.42
N THR A 73 6.74 6.28 -9.71
CA THR A 73 5.70 7.28 -9.96
C THR A 73 6.07 8.59 -9.27
N GLY A 74 6.01 9.71 -9.98
CA GLY A 74 6.20 11.02 -9.39
C GLY A 74 4.92 11.61 -8.79
N SER A 75 5.06 12.72 -8.09
CA SER A 75 3.96 13.48 -7.51
C SER A 75 4.31 14.97 -7.50
N CYS A 76 3.32 15.86 -7.55
CA CYS A 76 3.54 17.32 -7.51
C CYS A 76 3.28 17.92 -6.12
N GLY A 77 3.58 17.15 -5.05
CA GLY A 77 3.41 17.60 -3.68
C GLY A 77 1.94 17.70 -3.24
N PRO A 78 1.63 18.45 -2.17
CA PRO A 78 2.54 19.22 -1.32
C PRO A 78 3.26 18.36 -0.25
N CYS A 79 3.15 17.03 -0.32
CA CYS A 79 3.95 16.13 0.53
C CYS A 79 5.35 15.91 -0.06
N ARG A 80 6.29 15.47 0.79
CA ARG A 80 7.69 15.27 0.42
C ARG A 80 7.90 14.25 -0.70
N PHE A 81 6.95 13.34 -0.92
CA PHE A 81 6.99 12.38 -2.03
C PHE A 81 7.16 13.07 -3.39
N GLY A 82 6.68 14.31 -3.55
CA GLY A 82 6.89 15.05 -4.80
C GLY A 82 8.35 15.39 -5.10
N GLU A 83 9.21 15.44 -4.08
CA GLU A 83 10.64 15.71 -4.22
C GLU A 83 11.48 14.42 -4.19
N TYR A 84 10.86 13.25 -3.97
CA TYR A 84 11.61 12.00 -3.78
C TYR A 84 12.50 11.68 -4.96
N CYS A 85 11.98 11.79 -6.19
CA CYS A 85 12.70 11.35 -7.38
C CYS A 85 14.02 12.13 -7.52
N GLU A 86 13.97 13.46 -7.42
CA GLU A 86 15.16 14.31 -7.49
C GLU A 86 16.13 14.07 -6.33
N MET A 87 15.61 13.88 -5.12
CA MET A 87 16.44 13.58 -3.95
C MET A 87 17.13 12.21 -4.06
N GLN A 88 16.41 11.18 -4.53
CA GLN A 88 16.92 9.83 -4.73
C GLN A 88 17.98 9.79 -5.84
N MET A 89 17.71 10.45 -6.98
CA MET A 89 18.69 10.58 -8.07
C MET A 89 19.99 11.24 -7.58
N ASN A 90 19.88 12.37 -6.89
CA ASN A 90 21.04 13.09 -6.37
C ASN A 90 21.80 12.29 -5.31
N LEU A 91 21.09 11.56 -4.45
CA LEU A 91 21.70 10.73 -3.42
C LEU A 91 22.47 9.56 -4.05
N LEU A 92 21.84 8.79 -4.93
CA LEU A 92 22.46 7.62 -5.56
C LEU A 92 23.67 8.02 -6.42
N LYS A 93 23.58 9.15 -7.13
CA LYS A 93 24.73 9.72 -7.86
C LYS A 93 25.90 10.05 -6.94
N LYS A 94 25.64 10.62 -5.75
CA LYS A 94 26.68 10.89 -4.74
C LYS A 94 27.31 9.62 -4.17
N LEU A 95 26.56 8.52 -4.12
CA LEU A 95 27.05 7.20 -3.72
C LEU A 95 27.84 6.50 -4.84
N GLY A 96 27.97 7.11 -6.02
CA GLY A 96 28.69 6.54 -7.15
C GLY A 96 27.84 5.63 -8.03
N HIS A 97 26.51 5.66 -7.87
CA HIS A 97 25.57 4.93 -8.72
C HIS A 97 24.96 5.87 -9.77
N ASP A 98 25.33 5.68 -11.03
CA ASP A 98 24.76 6.41 -12.16
C ASP A 98 23.62 5.58 -12.77
N LEU A 99 22.39 5.86 -12.34
CA LEU A 99 21.19 5.14 -12.73
C LEU A 99 20.29 5.99 -13.61
N ASP A 100 19.66 5.36 -14.60
CA ASP A 100 18.59 5.98 -15.37
C ASP A 100 17.29 5.98 -14.57
N PHE A 101 16.74 7.15 -14.26
CA PHE A 101 15.43 7.26 -13.63
C PHE A 101 14.34 7.53 -14.66
N ILE A 102 13.31 6.67 -14.67
CA ILE A 102 12.10 6.84 -15.46
C ILE A 102 10.96 7.18 -14.50
N VAL A 103 10.72 8.48 -14.34
CA VAL A 103 9.68 9.01 -13.46
C VAL A 103 8.36 9.17 -14.22
N ILE A 104 7.31 8.50 -13.72
CA ILE A 104 5.96 8.57 -14.27
C ILE A 104 5.20 9.70 -13.55
N ASP A 105 5.33 10.91 -14.08
CA ASP A 105 4.62 12.10 -13.59
C ASP A 105 3.26 12.30 -14.29
N ALA A 106 2.39 13.09 -13.66
CA ALA A 106 1.13 13.47 -14.25
C ALA A 106 1.36 14.31 -15.54
N PRO A 107 0.61 14.04 -16.64
CA PRO A 107 0.77 14.79 -17.89
C PRO A 107 0.53 16.30 -17.76
N LYS A 108 -0.20 16.73 -16.73
CA LYS A 108 -0.46 18.14 -16.44
C LYS A 108 0.81 18.88 -16.01
N GLU A 109 1.78 18.18 -15.41
CA GLU A 109 2.99 18.77 -14.84
C GLU A 109 4.16 18.75 -15.84
N ILE A 110 4.41 17.60 -16.47
CA ILE A 110 5.54 17.42 -17.41
C ILE A 110 5.15 17.58 -18.89
N GLY A 111 3.86 17.60 -19.19
CA GLY A 111 3.35 17.57 -20.55
C GLY A 111 3.29 16.16 -21.16
N ILE A 112 2.32 15.95 -22.05
CA ILE A 112 2.07 14.66 -22.70
C ILE A 112 3.29 14.16 -23.51
N LYS A 113 4.01 15.07 -24.18
CA LYS A 113 5.18 14.73 -25.00
C LYS A 113 6.31 14.14 -24.15
N GLU A 114 6.59 14.73 -23.00
CA GLU A 114 7.64 14.25 -22.09
C GLU A 114 7.26 12.90 -21.48
N LEU A 115 5.99 12.73 -21.06
CA LEU A 115 5.52 11.44 -20.55
C LEU A 115 5.69 10.33 -21.61
N PHE A 116 5.29 10.60 -22.86
CA PHE A 116 5.52 9.65 -23.95
C PHE A 116 7.00 9.40 -24.21
N ALA A 117 7.86 10.42 -24.14
CA ALA A 117 9.31 10.24 -24.30
C ALA A 117 9.88 9.30 -23.22
N ARG A 118 9.51 9.50 -21.95
CA ARG A 118 9.92 8.62 -20.84
C ARG A 118 9.40 7.19 -20.98
N LEU A 119 8.12 7.01 -21.31
CA LEU A 119 7.53 5.69 -21.55
C LEU A 119 8.10 5.02 -22.80
N SER A 120 8.54 5.81 -23.79
CA SER A 120 9.18 5.29 -25.00
C SER A 120 10.50 4.61 -24.69
N LYS A 121 11.25 5.03 -23.66
CA LYS A 121 12.47 4.36 -23.20
C LYS A 121 12.22 2.91 -22.76
N ILE A 122 11.09 2.64 -22.11
CA ILE A 122 10.69 1.28 -21.72
C ILE A 122 10.19 0.52 -22.94
N SER A 123 9.28 1.13 -23.70
CA SER A 123 8.61 0.43 -24.79
C SER A 123 9.52 0.17 -26.00
N SER A 124 10.61 0.90 -26.19
CA SER A 124 11.59 0.65 -27.27
C SER A 124 12.45 -0.58 -27.03
N VAL A 125 12.65 -0.98 -25.78
CA VAL A 125 13.43 -2.18 -25.41
C VAL A 125 12.65 -3.46 -25.67
N SER A 126 11.31 -3.40 -25.58
CA SER A 126 10.46 -4.55 -25.87
C SER A 126 10.27 -4.76 -27.38
N GLU A 127 10.54 -5.98 -27.84
CA GLU A 127 10.33 -6.44 -29.22
C GLU A 127 8.84 -6.56 -29.62
N LYS A 128 7.93 -6.42 -28.64
CA LYS A 128 6.49 -6.55 -28.86
C LYS A 128 5.90 -5.41 -29.68
N ASN A 129 4.83 -5.70 -30.41
CA ASN A 129 4.10 -4.66 -31.13
C ASN A 129 3.22 -3.82 -30.18
N ALA A 130 2.69 -2.69 -30.68
CA ALA A 130 1.91 -1.76 -29.86
C ALA A 130 0.66 -2.39 -29.23
N PHE A 131 -0.03 -3.28 -29.95
CA PHE A 131 -1.22 -3.96 -29.44
C PHE A 131 -0.89 -4.91 -28.29
N GLU A 132 0.19 -5.69 -28.45
CA GLU A 132 0.68 -6.58 -27.41
C GLU A 132 1.14 -5.82 -26.16
N LYS A 133 1.81 -4.68 -26.34
CA LYS A 133 2.22 -3.80 -25.23
C LYS A 133 1.02 -3.30 -24.43
N ILE A 134 -0.04 -2.86 -25.11
CA ILE A 134 -1.30 -2.44 -24.48
C ILE A 134 -1.96 -3.61 -23.75
N ARG A 135 -1.99 -4.80 -24.35
CA ARG A 135 -2.55 -5.99 -23.73
C ARG A 135 -1.80 -6.38 -22.45
N VAL A 136 -0.47 -6.36 -22.48
CA VAL A 136 0.37 -6.65 -21.30
C VAL A 136 0.15 -5.62 -20.20
N LEU A 137 0.06 -4.34 -20.55
CA LEU A 137 -0.28 -3.29 -19.58
C LEU A 137 -1.64 -3.55 -18.94
N TYR A 138 -2.65 -3.92 -19.73
CA TYR A 138 -3.97 -4.29 -19.22
C TYR A 138 -3.91 -5.51 -18.28
N ASP A 139 -3.13 -6.54 -18.62
CA ASP A 139 -2.93 -7.71 -17.78
C ASP A 139 -2.23 -7.35 -16.46
N ALA A 140 -1.22 -6.47 -16.47
CA ALA A 140 -0.55 -5.98 -15.26
C ALA A 140 -1.51 -5.17 -14.36
N LEU A 141 -2.35 -4.32 -14.95
CA LEU A 141 -3.40 -3.59 -14.22
C LEU A 141 -4.47 -4.54 -13.63
N ARG A 142 -4.73 -5.66 -14.31
CA ARG A 142 -5.61 -6.70 -13.80
C ARG A 142 -4.97 -7.49 -12.67
N VAL A 143 -3.66 -7.77 -12.73
CA VAL A 143 -2.90 -8.39 -11.65
C VAL A 143 -2.98 -7.57 -10.37
N VAL A 144 -2.65 -6.27 -10.42
CA VAL A 144 -2.69 -5.41 -9.21
C VAL A 144 -4.08 -5.37 -8.59
N LYS A 145 -5.13 -5.29 -9.43
CA LYS A 145 -6.51 -5.32 -8.95
C LYS A 145 -6.85 -6.66 -8.27
N LEU A 146 -6.49 -7.78 -8.90
CA LEU A 146 -6.83 -9.10 -8.38
C LEU A 146 -6.08 -9.44 -7.08
N VAL A 147 -4.80 -9.06 -6.96
CA VAL A 147 -4.06 -9.31 -5.72
C VAL A 147 -4.58 -8.47 -4.57
N ASP A 148 -4.94 -7.19 -4.80
CA ASP A 148 -5.56 -6.35 -3.78
C ASP A 148 -6.94 -6.90 -3.36
N GLU A 149 -7.74 -7.44 -4.31
CA GLU A 149 -9.01 -8.11 -4.00
C GLU A 149 -8.82 -9.40 -3.18
N VAL A 150 -7.79 -10.19 -3.49
CA VAL A 150 -7.44 -11.40 -2.73
C VAL A 150 -7.01 -11.03 -1.32
N GLU A 151 -6.16 -10.03 -1.17
CA GLU A 151 -5.68 -9.52 0.12
C GLU A 151 -6.83 -8.99 0.98
N ALA A 152 -7.65 -8.08 0.44
CA ALA A 152 -8.80 -7.53 1.15
C ALA A 152 -9.78 -8.62 1.61
N LYS A 153 -9.98 -9.65 0.77
CA LYS A 153 -10.84 -10.78 1.11
C LYS A 153 -10.26 -11.64 2.22
N ALA A 154 -8.98 -11.97 2.15
CA ALA A 154 -8.31 -12.76 3.18
C ALA A 154 -8.35 -12.05 4.53
N HIS A 155 -8.04 -10.75 4.55
CA HIS A 155 -8.08 -9.90 5.75
C HIS A 155 -9.49 -9.80 6.35
N TYR A 156 -10.53 -9.67 5.52
CA TYR A 156 -11.90 -9.63 6.01
C TYR A 156 -12.36 -10.98 6.56
N LEU A 157 -12.09 -12.08 5.84
CA LEU A 157 -12.54 -13.42 6.23
C LEU A 157 -11.79 -13.99 7.44
N ALA A 158 -10.60 -13.48 7.77
CA ALA A 158 -9.83 -13.94 8.93
C ALA A 158 -10.60 -13.85 10.25
N GLY A 159 -11.48 -12.87 10.43
CA GLY A 159 -12.33 -12.80 11.63
C GLY A 159 -13.44 -13.87 11.68
N PHE A 160 -13.78 -14.46 10.54
CA PHE A 160 -14.88 -15.43 10.42
C PHE A 160 -14.39 -16.87 10.28
N GLU A 161 -13.09 -17.11 10.03
CA GLU A 161 -12.58 -18.45 9.75
C GLU A 161 -12.82 -19.43 10.92
N GLU A 162 -13.21 -20.67 10.62
CA GLU A 162 -13.37 -21.73 11.62
C GLU A 162 -12.01 -22.16 12.19
N GLU A 163 -11.01 -22.33 11.31
CA GLU A 163 -9.63 -22.64 11.65
C GLU A 163 -8.74 -21.40 11.51
N THR A 164 -8.30 -20.84 12.64
CA THR A 164 -7.45 -19.64 12.70
C THR A 164 -6.14 -19.81 11.90
N GLY A 165 -5.80 -18.78 11.13
CA GLY A 165 -4.63 -18.71 10.26
C GLY A 165 -4.84 -19.28 8.85
N THR A 166 -6.03 -19.79 8.51
CA THR A 166 -6.31 -20.34 7.16
C THR A 166 -6.21 -19.26 6.09
N CYS A 167 -6.88 -18.12 6.27
CA CYS A 167 -6.85 -17.01 5.34
C CYS A 167 -5.44 -16.45 5.16
N LYS A 168 -4.69 -16.33 6.27
CA LYS A 168 -3.30 -15.85 6.28
C LYS A 168 -2.38 -16.79 5.50
N LYS A 169 -2.45 -18.10 5.75
CA LYS A 169 -1.68 -19.13 5.01
C LYS A 169 -1.97 -19.06 3.51
N LEU A 170 -3.25 -18.94 3.12
CA LEU A 170 -3.65 -18.83 1.72
C LEU A 170 -3.12 -17.55 1.05
N LEU A 171 -3.20 -16.41 1.74
CA LEU A 171 -2.66 -15.13 1.23
C LEU A 171 -1.15 -15.19 0.99
N HIS A 172 -0.39 -15.68 1.97
CA HIS A 172 1.07 -15.83 1.86
C HIS A 172 1.46 -16.80 0.74
N LYS A 173 0.75 -17.94 0.64
CA LYS A 173 0.96 -18.91 -0.43
C LYS A 173 0.65 -18.32 -1.81
N CYS A 174 -0.44 -17.55 -1.92
CA CYS A 174 -0.82 -16.84 -3.13
C CYS A 174 0.30 -15.88 -3.60
N LYS A 175 0.80 -15.01 -2.71
CA LYS A 175 1.88 -14.06 -3.04
C LYS A 175 3.17 -14.78 -3.43
N ALA A 176 3.53 -15.85 -2.73
CA ALA A 176 4.73 -16.65 -3.01
C ALA A 176 4.64 -17.39 -4.36
N GLU A 177 3.48 -17.98 -4.69
CA GLU A 177 3.29 -18.65 -5.97
C GLU A 177 3.17 -17.65 -7.13
N ALA A 178 2.51 -16.50 -6.92
CA ALA A 178 2.45 -15.43 -7.92
C ALA A 178 3.85 -14.95 -8.30
N LEU A 179 4.74 -14.77 -7.32
CA LEU A 179 6.13 -14.39 -7.56
C LEU A 179 6.93 -15.44 -8.36
N ARG A 180 6.51 -16.72 -8.37
CA ARG A 180 7.17 -17.78 -9.16
C ARG A 180 6.65 -17.89 -10.58
N THR A 181 5.54 -17.24 -10.91
CA THR A 181 5.02 -17.23 -12.28
C THR A 181 5.93 -16.42 -13.20
N SER A 182 5.94 -16.73 -14.49
CA SER A 182 6.72 -16.02 -15.52
C SER A 182 5.84 -15.46 -16.64
N ASN A 183 4.52 -15.52 -16.47
CA ASN A 183 3.56 -15.09 -17.48
C ASN A 183 2.35 -14.38 -16.82
N PRO A 184 1.97 -13.18 -17.29
CA PRO A 184 0.82 -12.44 -16.76
C PRO A 184 -0.49 -13.20 -16.75
N SER A 185 -0.80 -13.92 -17.83
CA SER A 185 -2.03 -14.71 -17.95
C SER A 185 -2.07 -15.88 -16.95
N GLN A 186 -0.91 -16.51 -16.67
CA GLN A 186 -0.81 -17.53 -15.63
C GLN A 186 -0.99 -16.93 -14.24
N MET A 187 -0.37 -15.78 -13.96
CA MET A 187 -0.54 -15.07 -12.69
C MET A 187 -2.00 -14.68 -12.46
N ILE A 188 -2.69 -14.14 -13.47
CA ILE A 188 -4.13 -13.82 -13.39
C ILE A 188 -4.95 -15.07 -13.06
N LYS A 189 -4.69 -16.20 -13.72
CA LYS A 189 -5.40 -17.45 -13.44
C LYS A 189 -5.17 -17.94 -12.01
N LEU A 190 -3.93 -17.84 -11.52
CA LEU A 190 -3.55 -18.18 -10.16
C LEU A 190 -4.30 -17.30 -9.14
N LEU A 191 -4.30 -15.98 -9.32
CA LEU A 191 -4.99 -15.04 -8.42
C LEU A 191 -6.51 -15.30 -8.40
N LEU A 192 -7.12 -15.61 -9.54
CA LEU A 192 -8.53 -16.00 -9.62
C LEU A 192 -8.81 -17.32 -8.89
N ASP A 193 -7.90 -18.28 -8.96
CA ASP A 193 -8.01 -19.54 -8.24
C ASP A 193 -7.92 -19.33 -6.73
N TYR A 194 -6.95 -18.54 -6.23
CA TYR A 194 -6.87 -18.19 -4.81
C TYR A 194 -8.07 -17.39 -4.33
N LYS A 195 -8.59 -16.47 -5.14
CA LYS A 195 -9.85 -15.78 -4.82
C LYS A 195 -11.00 -16.77 -4.62
N LYS A 196 -11.10 -17.78 -5.48
CA LYS A 196 -12.09 -18.86 -5.35
C LYS A 196 -11.80 -19.77 -4.15
N GLN A 197 -10.54 -20.07 -3.82
CA GLN A 197 -10.21 -20.82 -2.61
C GLN A 197 -10.68 -20.04 -1.36
N LEU A 198 -10.45 -18.73 -1.31
CA LEU A 198 -10.96 -17.86 -0.23
C LEU A 198 -12.49 -17.81 -0.18
N ASP A 199 -13.20 -17.87 -1.31
CA ASP A 199 -14.67 -18.02 -1.35
C ASP A 199 -15.17 -19.30 -0.66
N ASN A 200 -14.33 -20.32 -0.56
CA ASN A 200 -14.68 -21.63 -0.01
C ASN A 200 -13.99 -21.95 1.32
N VAL A 201 -13.34 -20.96 1.95
CA VAL A 201 -12.79 -21.13 3.30
C VAL A 201 -13.96 -21.40 4.26
N PRO A 202 -13.89 -22.44 5.11
CA PRO A 202 -14.88 -22.66 6.16
C PRO A 202 -14.95 -21.46 7.10
N ILE A 203 -16.14 -20.88 7.21
CA ILE A 203 -16.41 -19.73 8.07
C ILE A 203 -17.54 -20.06 9.04
N ASP A 204 -17.43 -19.54 10.27
CA ASP A 204 -18.51 -19.54 11.24
C ASP A 204 -19.29 -18.22 11.10
N ASP A 205 -20.45 -18.30 10.43
CA ASP A 205 -21.35 -17.17 10.19
C ASP A 205 -22.02 -16.65 11.47
N LYS A 206 -21.92 -17.38 12.59
CA LYS A 206 -22.40 -16.95 13.90
C LYS A 206 -21.37 -16.09 14.63
N LYS A 207 -20.10 -16.08 14.18
CA LYS A 207 -19.09 -15.18 14.74
C LYS A 207 -19.46 -13.73 14.42
N ASN A 208 -19.22 -12.86 15.41
CA ASN A 208 -19.30 -11.42 15.24
C ASN A 208 -17.92 -10.79 15.53
N PRO A 209 -16.92 -11.03 14.66
CA PRO A 209 -15.54 -10.62 14.91
C PRO A 209 -15.43 -9.11 15.03
N ILE A 210 -14.38 -8.66 15.71
CA ILE A 210 -14.01 -7.24 15.69
C ILE A 210 -13.61 -6.85 14.27
N LYS A 211 -14.13 -5.71 13.81
CA LYS A 211 -13.82 -5.13 12.52
C LYS A 211 -13.03 -3.84 12.70
N ILE A 212 -11.81 -3.79 12.18
CA ILE A 212 -10.93 -2.63 12.29
C ILE A 212 -10.60 -2.07 10.91
N ALA A 213 -10.79 -0.76 10.73
CA ALA A 213 -10.28 -0.07 9.56
C ALA A 213 -8.81 0.31 9.73
N ILE A 214 -7.98 0.03 8.73
CA ILE A 214 -6.60 0.50 8.65
C ILE A 214 -6.57 1.75 7.77
N ILE A 215 -6.19 2.89 8.35
CA ILE A 215 -6.20 4.20 7.70
C ILE A 215 -4.83 4.87 7.87
N GLY A 216 -4.53 5.89 7.05
CA GLY A 216 -3.34 6.73 7.24
C GLY A 216 -2.54 6.96 5.96
N GLU A 217 -1.21 6.99 6.09
CA GLU A 217 -0.32 7.27 4.96
C GLU A 217 -0.24 6.06 4.02
N ILE A 218 -0.52 6.26 2.73
CA ILE A 218 -0.68 5.15 1.76
C ILE A 218 0.48 4.17 1.75
N TYR A 219 1.74 4.62 1.71
CA TYR A 219 2.87 3.70 1.64
C TYR A 219 2.93 2.87 2.90
N THR A 220 2.80 3.53 4.05
CA THR A 220 2.89 2.89 5.36
C THR A 220 1.77 1.87 5.57
N VAL A 221 0.54 2.15 5.11
CA VAL A 221 -0.56 1.20 5.28
C VAL A 221 -0.49 0.03 4.30
N ILE A 222 0.11 0.17 3.11
CA ILE A 222 0.19 -0.92 2.10
C ILE A 222 1.46 -1.76 2.19
N GLU A 223 2.57 -1.22 2.72
CA GLU A 223 3.86 -1.91 2.79
C GLU A 223 4.00 -2.66 4.13
N PRO A 224 3.91 -4.02 4.16
CA PRO A 224 3.82 -4.77 5.40
C PRO A 224 5.00 -4.55 6.35
N PHE A 225 6.22 -4.44 5.83
CA PHE A 225 7.39 -4.20 6.67
C PHE A 225 7.30 -2.85 7.40
N SER A 226 6.82 -1.81 6.71
CA SER A 226 6.76 -0.46 7.25
C SER A 226 5.78 -0.29 8.42
N ASN A 227 4.74 -1.12 8.49
CA ASN A 227 3.74 -1.10 9.57
C ASN A 227 3.85 -2.29 10.54
N LEU A 228 4.99 -2.99 10.52
CA LEU A 228 5.25 -4.14 11.38
C LEU A 228 4.23 -5.28 11.18
N TYR A 229 3.79 -5.50 9.94
CA TYR A 229 2.87 -6.57 9.56
C TYR A 229 1.56 -6.54 10.39
N ILE A 230 0.97 -5.35 10.57
CA ILE A 230 -0.16 -5.17 11.48
C ILE A 230 -1.39 -6.01 11.10
N GLU A 231 -1.71 -6.12 9.81
CA GLU A 231 -2.87 -6.90 9.37
C GLU A 231 -2.64 -8.39 9.59
N ASP A 232 -1.43 -8.90 9.36
CA ASP A 232 -1.05 -10.27 9.70
C ASP A 232 -1.23 -10.58 11.20
N LYS A 233 -0.93 -9.63 12.07
CA LYS A 233 -1.12 -9.76 13.53
C LYS A 233 -2.60 -9.72 13.90
N LEU A 234 -3.38 -8.83 13.28
CA LEU A 234 -4.81 -8.74 13.49
C LEU A 234 -5.54 -10.01 13.00
N MET A 235 -5.09 -10.61 11.91
CA MET A 235 -5.57 -11.93 11.47
C MET A 235 -5.30 -13.00 12.53
N ASP A 236 -4.12 -13.01 13.16
CA ASP A 236 -3.80 -13.95 14.25
C ASP A 236 -4.73 -13.77 15.48
N TYR A 237 -5.28 -12.57 15.67
CA TYR A 237 -6.24 -12.26 16.73
C TYR A 237 -7.70 -12.52 16.33
N GLY A 238 -7.97 -13.03 15.12
CA GLY A 238 -9.34 -13.22 14.63
C GLY A 238 -10.08 -11.91 14.38
N VAL A 239 -9.35 -10.85 14.04
CA VAL A 239 -9.90 -9.54 13.68
C VAL A 239 -10.03 -9.44 12.16
N SER A 240 -11.19 -8.96 11.70
CA SER A 240 -11.39 -8.61 10.29
C SER A 240 -10.86 -7.20 10.04
N THR A 241 -9.97 -7.02 9.07
CA THR A 241 -9.48 -5.68 8.70
C THR A 241 -10.06 -5.18 7.37
N ILE A 242 -10.20 -3.86 7.27
CA ILE A 242 -10.64 -3.17 6.05
C ILE A 242 -9.64 -2.04 5.76
N ARG A 243 -9.08 -2.03 4.55
CA ARG A 243 -8.18 -0.97 4.06
C ARG A 243 -8.65 -0.53 2.67
N ARG A 244 -8.99 0.75 2.48
CA ARG A 244 -9.46 1.25 1.16
C ARG A 244 -8.30 1.74 0.31
N LEU A 245 -7.29 2.36 0.92
CA LEU A 245 -6.06 2.73 0.21
C LEU A 245 -5.26 1.49 -0.20
N THR A 246 -5.17 1.28 -1.50
CA THR A 246 -4.45 0.16 -2.14
C THR A 246 -3.79 0.63 -3.43
N PRO A 247 -2.80 -0.10 -3.96
CA PRO A 247 -2.24 0.19 -5.28
C PRO A 247 -3.29 0.27 -6.39
N SER A 248 -4.26 -0.64 -6.44
CA SER A 248 -5.34 -0.63 -7.43
C SER A 248 -6.29 0.55 -7.25
N TRP A 249 -6.60 0.94 -6.00
CA TRP A 249 -7.31 2.19 -5.72
C TRP A 249 -6.52 3.39 -6.23
N TRP A 250 -5.21 3.45 -6.00
CA TRP A 250 -4.37 4.57 -6.41
C TRP A 250 -4.36 4.73 -7.93
N VAL A 251 -4.19 3.64 -8.68
CA VAL A 251 -4.25 3.66 -10.15
C VAL A 251 -5.60 4.19 -10.63
N LYS A 252 -6.71 3.67 -10.08
CA LYS A 252 -8.06 4.12 -10.43
C LYS A 252 -8.28 5.59 -10.08
N ASN A 253 -7.85 6.01 -8.88
CA ASN A 253 -7.98 7.37 -8.40
C ASN A 253 -7.24 8.34 -9.31
N THR A 254 -5.96 8.06 -9.62
CA THR A 254 -5.12 8.84 -10.51
C THR A 254 -5.71 8.96 -11.92
N ALA A 255 -6.20 7.86 -12.49
CA ALA A 255 -6.84 7.88 -13.81
C ALA A 255 -8.10 8.75 -13.88
N LEU A 256 -8.82 8.89 -12.76
CA LEU A 256 -10.07 9.67 -12.67
C LEU A 256 -9.86 11.14 -12.31
N VAL A 257 -8.66 11.55 -11.87
CA VAL A 257 -8.34 12.95 -11.52
C VAL A 257 -8.77 13.96 -12.60
N PRO A 258 -8.51 13.76 -13.91
CA PRO A 258 -8.89 14.73 -14.94
C PRO A 258 -10.40 14.97 -15.02
N THR A 259 -11.21 13.97 -14.68
CA THR A 259 -12.67 14.04 -14.69
C THR A 259 -13.27 14.60 -13.39
N LYS A 260 -12.45 14.79 -12.35
CA LYS A 260 -12.87 15.14 -10.97
C LYS A 260 -13.82 14.13 -10.31
N LEU A 261 -13.94 12.92 -10.87
CA LEU A 261 -14.75 11.81 -10.35
C LEU A 261 -13.96 10.88 -9.41
N ASN A 262 -12.75 11.27 -9.04
CA ASN A 262 -11.91 10.47 -8.16
C ASN A 262 -12.35 10.59 -6.69
N SER A 263 -12.33 9.46 -5.98
CA SER A 263 -12.56 9.33 -4.52
C SER A 263 -13.74 10.14 -3.98
N LEU A 264 -14.90 10.07 -4.65
CA LEU A 264 -16.08 10.88 -4.32
C LEU A 264 -16.66 10.57 -2.93
N ASP A 265 -16.66 9.29 -2.54
CA ASP A 265 -17.05 8.80 -1.22
C ASP A 265 -16.15 9.37 -0.14
N ILE A 266 -14.83 9.24 -0.30
CA ILE A 266 -13.82 9.78 0.61
C ILE A 266 -13.97 11.31 0.74
N ARG A 267 -14.11 12.02 -0.39
CA ARG A 267 -14.30 13.48 -0.42
C ARG A 267 -15.58 13.91 0.28
N LYS A 268 -16.63 13.09 0.22
CA LYS A 268 -17.88 13.33 0.94
C LYS A 268 -17.69 13.10 2.44
N GLY A 269 -17.08 11.98 2.83
CA GLY A 269 -16.81 11.62 4.22
C GLY A 269 -15.88 12.61 4.91
N SER A 270 -14.90 13.17 4.20
CA SER A 270 -13.96 14.13 4.78
C SER A 270 -14.51 15.54 4.90
N LYS A 271 -15.60 15.88 4.19
CA LYS A 271 -16.04 17.27 3.99
C LYS A 271 -16.34 18.01 5.30
N GLU A 272 -16.87 17.31 6.28
CA GLU A 272 -17.22 17.87 7.59
C GLU A 272 -15.99 18.28 8.40
N TYR A 273 -14.93 17.48 8.35
CA TYR A 273 -13.76 17.62 9.23
C TYR A 273 -12.52 18.20 8.53
N LEU A 274 -12.36 17.95 7.23
CA LEU A 274 -11.27 18.42 6.40
C LEU A 274 -11.75 18.64 4.94
N PRO A 275 -12.38 19.80 4.65
CA PRO A 275 -12.92 20.11 3.32
C PRO A 275 -11.86 20.45 2.28
N LEU A 276 -10.66 20.86 2.72
CA LEU A 276 -9.56 21.28 1.87
C LEU A 276 -8.54 20.15 1.67
N TYR A 277 -7.97 20.08 0.48
CA TYR A 277 -6.84 19.18 0.21
C TYR A 277 -5.55 19.84 0.69
N ILE A 278 -4.95 19.28 1.74
CA ILE A 278 -3.69 19.75 2.33
C ILE A 278 -2.48 18.89 1.90
N GLY A 279 -2.70 17.96 0.98
CA GLY A 279 -1.69 17.05 0.46
C GLY A 279 -1.50 15.75 1.21
N GLY A 280 -0.61 14.93 0.66
CA GLY A 280 -0.44 13.55 1.09
C GLY A 280 -1.78 12.83 1.00
N HIS A 281 -2.09 12.06 2.03
CA HIS A 281 -3.33 11.30 2.15
C HIS A 281 -4.19 11.77 3.33
N ALA A 282 -4.01 13.01 3.80
CA ALA A 282 -4.72 13.48 5.00
C ALA A 282 -6.24 13.51 4.82
N ARG A 283 -6.72 14.02 3.67
CA ARG A 283 -8.15 14.04 3.36
C ARG A 283 -8.69 12.61 3.24
N GLU A 284 -7.89 11.74 2.63
CA GLU A 284 -8.18 10.33 2.47
C GLU A 284 -8.31 9.62 3.83
N CYS A 285 -7.34 9.80 4.73
CA CYS A 285 -7.38 9.28 6.11
C CYS A 285 -8.63 9.75 6.87
N ILE A 286 -8.97 11.04 6.79
CA ILE A 286 -10.16 11.59 7.45
C ILE A 286 -11.45 11.04 6.84
N GLY A 287 -11.52 10.93 5.52
CA GLY A 287 -12.66 10.35 4.82
C GLY A 287 -12.83 8.86 5.15
N GLU A 288 -11.75 8.09 5.16
CA GLU A 288 -11.77 6.68 5.54
C GLU A 288 -12.19 6.47 6.99
N ALA A 289 -11.81 7.34 7.94
CA ALA A 289 -12.28 7.25 9.32
C ALA A 289 -13.81 7.39 9.43
N VAL A 290 -14.40 8.30 8.67
CA VAL A 290 -15.86 8.47 8.62
C VAL A 290 -16.54 7.30 7.92
N LEU A 291 -16.01 6.86 6.78
CA LEU A 291 -16.54 5.72 6.04
C LEU A 291 -16.44 4.41 6.85
N ALA A 292 -15.37 4.21 7.61
CA ALA A 292 -15.21 3.04 8.47
C ALA A 292 -16.33 2.94 9.52
N TYR A 293 -16.71 4.06 10.13
CA TYR A 293 -17.86 4.13 11.02
C TYR A 293 -19.17 3.81 10.27
N GLU A 294 -19.38 4.40 9.08
CA GLU A 294 -20.57 4.15 8.26
C GLU A 294 -20.68 2.69 7.77
N ASP A 295 -19.55 2.03 7.53
CA ASP A 295 -19.44 0.62 7.13
C ASP A 295 -19.64 -0.35 8.32
N GLY A 296 -19.82 0.17 9.53
CA GLY A 296 -20.02 -0.65 10.74
C GLY A 296 -18.75 -1.30 11.27
N CYS A 297 -17.58 -0.66 11.10
CA CYS A 297 -16.37 -1.07 11.83
C CYS A 297 -16.54 -0.79 13.33
N ASP A 298 -15.85 -1.56 14.17
CA ASP A 298 -15.83 -1.38 15.62
C ASP A 298 -14.80 -0.30 16.03
N GLY A 299 -13.75 -0.10 15.23
CA GLY A 299 -12.74 0.95 15.42
C GLY A 299 -11.85 1.17 14.20
N ALA A 300 -10.93 2.13 14.29
CA ALA A 300 -9.91 2.37 13.27
C ALA A 300 -8.51 2.52 13.87
N ILE A 301 -7.49 2.11 13.12
CA ILE A 301 -6.08 2.32 13.45
C ILE A 301 -5.46 3.17 12.36
N GLN A 302 -5.06 4.39 12.72
CA GLN A 302 -4.26 5.27 11.88
C GLN A 302 -2.79 4.88 11.98
N ILE A 303 -2.12 4.69 10.83
CA ILE A 303 -0.70 4.37 10.77
C ILE A 303 0.00 5.33 9.80
N PHE A 304 1.10 5.92 10.24
CA PHE A 304 1.87 6.85 9.40
C PHE A 304 3.32 6.96 9.87
N PRO A 305 4.24 7.39 9.00
CA PRO A 305 5.63 7.51 9.35
C PRO A 305 5.91 8.81 10.10
N MET A 306 6.87 8.79 11.01
CA MET A 306 7.34 9.99 11.70
C MET A 306 7.75 11.07 10.67
N GLY A 307 7.40 12.32 10.97
CA GLY A 307 7.61 13.45 10.05
C GLY A 307 6.59 13.59 8.91
N CYS A 308 5.58 12.71 8.80
CA CYS A 308 4.50 12.88 7.83
C CYS A 308 3.51 13.98 8.28
N MET A 309 3.80 15.23 7.88
CA MET A 309 2.97 16.40 8.24
C MET A 309 1.48 16.22 7.93
N PRO A 310 1.04 15.75 6.73
CA PRO A 310 -0.38 15.54 6.46
C PRO A 310 -1.07 14.62 7.48
N GLU A 311 -0.43 13.52 7.87
CA GLU A 311 -1.00 12.57 8.83
C GLU A 311 -0.91 13.06 10.27
N ILE A 312 0.05 13.91 10.61
CA ILE A 312 0.06 14.63 11.90
C ILE A 312 -1.17 15.55 12.00
N VAL A 313 -1.54 16.22 10.91
CA VAL A 313 -2.79 17.00 10.85
C VAL A 313 -4.00 16.09 11.00
N SER A 314 -4.06 14.96 10.27
CA SER A 314 -5.13 13.96 10.45
C SER A 314 -5.24 13.50 11.90
N LYS A 315 -4.13 13.16 12.55
CA LYS A 315 -4.06 12.74 13.95
C LYS A 315 -4.63 13.79 14.91
N ALA A 316 -4.49 15.08 14.61
CA ALA A 316 -5.06 16.15 15.43
C ALA A 316 -6.59 16.27 15.28
N ILE A 317 -7.14 15.84 14.13
CA ILE A 317 -8.57 15.92 13.80
C ILE A 317 -9.32 14.64 14.24
N LEU A 318 -8.70 13.46 14.11
CA LEU A 318 -9.33 12.16 14.42
C LEU A 318 -9.99 12.08 15.82
N PRO A 319 -9.45 12.67 16.91
CA PRO A 319 -10.14 12.67 18.21
C PRO A 319 -11.53 13.32 18.18
N LYS A 320 -11.72 14.34 17.33
CA LYS A 320 -13.03 14.98 17.16
C LYS A 320 -14.03 14.03 16.49
N ILE A 321 -13.59 13.31 15.44
CA ILE A 321 -14.39 12.28 14.76
C ILE A 321 -14.74 11.16 15.74
N SER A 322 -13.75 10.71 16.52
CA SER A 322 -13.92 9.67 17.53
C SER A 322 -14.98 10.06 18.57
N SER A 323 -14.96 11.29 19.05
CA SER A 323 -15.96 11.81 19.99
C SER A 323 -17.34 12.00 19.35
N ASP A 324 -17.41 12.56 18.14
CA ASP A 324 -18.69 12.88 17.50
C ASP A 324 -19.46 11.62 17.08
N LYS A 325 -18.75 10.53 16.79
CA LYS A 325 -19.33 9.27 16.29
C LYS A 325 -19.26 8.12 17.30
N ASP A 326 -18.76 8.37 18.52
CA ASP A 326 -18.46 7.34 19.53
C ASP A 326 -17.69 6.13 18.93
N PHE A 327 -16.69 6.45 18.10
CA PHE A 327 -15.94 5.50 17.28
C PHE A 327 -14.47 5.51 17.70
N PRO A 328 -13.94 4.46 18.37
CA PRO A 328 -12.56 4.45 18.84
C PRO A 328 -11.55 4.50 17.68
N ILE A 329 -10.59 5.42 17.77
CA ILE A 329 -9.49 5.56 16.79
C ILE A 329 -8.15 5.58 17.54
N MET A 330 -7.22 4.70 17.16
CA MET A 330 -5.85 4.68 17.66
C MET A 330 -4.87 5.15 16.60
N SER A 331 -3.89 6.00 16.96
CA SER A 331 -2.80 6.38 16.07
C SER A 331 -1.47 5.70 16.43
N LEU A 332 -0.81 5.15 15.42
CA LEU A 332 0.48 4.48 15.45
C LEU A 332 1.48 5.24 14.56
N VAL A 333 2.65 5.60 15.09
CA VAL A 333 3.65 6.43 14.41
C VAL A 333 4.95 5.65 14.26
N VAL A 334 5.26 5.22 13.03
CA VAL A 334 6.40 4.33 12.76
C VAL A 334 7.63 5.10 12.27
N ASP A 335 8.79 4.61 12.63
CA ASP A 335 10.11 5.11 12.22
C ASP A 335 11.14 3.97 12.23
N GLU A 336 12.40 4.28 11.91
CA GLU A 336 13.46 3.28 11.88
C GLU A 336 13.88 2.74 13.25
N MET A 337 13.53 3.43 14.33
CA MET A 337 13.87 3.05 15.71
C MET A 337 12.70 2.32 16.41
N THR A 338 11.61 2.08 15.68
CA THR A 338 10.36 1.58 16.26
C THR A 338 10.54 0.16 16.78
N GLY A 339 10.37 -0.02 18.10
CA GLY A 339 10.37 -1.32 18.76
C GLY A 339 9.04 -2.05 18.60
N GLU A 340 9.10 -3.29 18.11
CA GLU A 340 7.91 -4.10 17.80
C GLU A 340 7.06 -4.46 19.03
N ALA A 341 7.70 -4.80 20.15
CA ALA A 341 6.99 -5.28 21.35
C ALA A 341 5.97 -4.26 21.89
N GLY A 342 6.34 -2.97 21.95
CA GLY A 342 5.44 -1.92 22.42
C GLY A 342 4.25 -1.67 21.50
N TYR A 343 4.40 -1.96 20.20
CA TYR A 343 3.31 -1.85 19.23
C TYR A 343 2.31 -2.98 19.37
N VAL A 344 2.80 -4.20 19.52
CA VAL A 344 1.98 -5.40 19.72
C VAL A 344 1.07 -5.23 20.93
N THR A 345 1.61 -4.83 22.09
CA THR A 345 0.81 -4.62 23.30
C THR A 345 -0.25 -3.52 23.14
N ARG A 346 0.02 -2.47 22.35
CA ARG A 346 -0.97 -1.42 22.07
C ARG A 346 -2.10 -1.91 21.17
N ILE A 347 -1.79 -2.76 20.19
CA ILE A 347 -2.79 -3.39 19.32
C ILE A 347 -3.67 -4.33 20.14
N GLU A 348 -3.08 -5.19 20.96
CA GLU A 348 -3.81 -6.09 21.87
C GLU A 348 -4.75 -5.31 22.79
N ALA A 349 -4.25 -4.28 23.48
CA ALA A 349 -5.06 -3.44 24.36
C ALA A 349 -6.19 -2.70 23.62
N PHE A 350 -5.97 -2.34 22.35
CA PHE A 350 -7.01 -1.71 21.52
C PHE A 350 -8.09 -2.72 21.11
N VAL A 351 -7.71 -3.94 20.72
CA VAL A 351 -8.66 -5.01 20.42
C VAL A 351 -9.50 -5.35 21.67
N ASP A 352 -8.88 -5.53 22.83
CA ASP A 352 -9.56 -5.75 24.11
C ASP A 352 -10.59 -4.66 24.44
N LEU A 353 -10.24 -3.40 24.15
CA LEU A 353 -11.13 -2.26 24.36
C LEU A 353 -12.37 -2.36 23.45
N LEU A 354 -12.18 -2.72 22.18
CA LEU A 354 -13.27 -2.88 21.21
C LEU A 354 -14.18 -4.04 21.58
N GLU A 355 -13.63 -5.17 21.99
CA GLU A 355 -14.40 -6.34 22.46
C GLU A 355 -15.29 -5.98 23.67
N ARG A 356 -14.74 -5.29 24.66
CA ARG A 356 -15.51 -4.85 25.83
C ARG A 356 -16.64 -3.88 25.47
N ARG A 357 -16.40 -2.98 24.52
CA ARG A 357 -17.45 -2.06 24.02
C ARG A 357 -18.55 -2.83 23.31
N LYS A 358 -18.17 -3.78 22.44
CA LYS A 358 -19.11 -4.60 21.68
C LYS A 358 -20.00 -5.46 22.56
N MET A 359 -19.42 -6.11 23.58
CA MET A 359 -20.17 -6.90 24.58
C MET A 359 -21.17 -6.08 25.39
N ARG A 360 -20.78 -4.85 25.79
CA ARG A 360 -21.70 -3.94 26.52
C ARG A 360 -22.93 -3.58 25.68
N CYS A 361 -22.74 -3.33 24.39
CA CYS A 361 -23.86 -3.06 23.48
C CYS A 361 -24.79 -4.28 23.30
N THR A 362 -24.25 -5.50 23.33
CA THR A 362 -25.06 -6.74 23.20
C THR A 362 -25.86 -7.05 24.47
N THR A 363 -25.47 -6.52 25.63
CA THR A 363 -26.15 -6.79 26.92
C THR A 363 -27.26 -5.76 27.22
N LEU A 364 -27.29 -4.64 26.48
CA LEU A 364 -28.26 -3.55 26.64
C LEU A 364 -29.37 -3.54 25.58
N ALA A 365 -29.28 -4.41 24.57
CA ALA A 365 -30.30 -4.66 23.55
C ALA A 365 -31.04 -5.97 23.88
#